data_AF-A0A2G2Y513-F1
#
_entry.id   AF-A0A2G2Y513-F1
#
_cell.length_a   1.000
_cell.length_b   1.000
_cell.length_c   1.000
_cell.angle_alpha   90.00
_cell.angle_beta   90.00
_cell.angle_gamma   90.00
#
_symmetry.space_group_name_H-M   'P 1'
#
loop_
_entity.id
_entity.type
_entity.pdbx_description
1 polymer ?
#
loop_
_entity_poly.entity_id
_entity_poly.type
_entity_poly.pdbx_seq_one_letter_code
_entity_poly.pdbx_strand_id
1 'polypeptide(L)' 'MSPQGHCAVYVGENEKKRFVVPISYLSKPLFQELLTQSEEQFGFDHPMGGLTIPCKEDVFVDITSRLRS' A
#
# COMPACT_ATOMS: atom_id res chain seq x y z
N MET A 1 13.81 10.34 -1.79
CA MET A 1 13.96 9.32 -2.86
C MET A 1 13.63 7.96 -2.25
N SER A 2 12.86 7.10 -2.92
CA SER A 2 12.72 5.71 -2.44
C SER A 2 14.01 4.96 -2.76
N PRO A 3 14.50 4.08 -1.87
CA PRO A 3 15.58 3.16 -2.22
C PRO A 3 15.17 2.30 -3.43
N GLN A 4 16.13 1.94 -4.28
CA GLN A 4 15.88 1.00 -5.37
C GLN A 4 15.21 -0.27 -4.82
N GLY A 5 14.17 -0.74 -5.49
CA GLY A 5 13.37 -1.88 -5.02
C GLY A 5 12.30 -1.54 -3.98
N HIS A 6 12.01 -0.27 -3.70
CA HIS A 6 10.94 0.16 -2.80
C HIS A 6 9.99 1.16 -3.46
N CYS A 7 8.71 1.10 -3.12
CA CYS A 7 7.69 2.05 -3.55
C CYS A 7 7.08 2.79 -2.36
N ALA A 8 6.49 3.96 -2.64
CA ALA A 8 5.71 4.71 -1.66
C ALA A 8 4.25 4.27 -1.70
N VAL A 9 3.67 4.07 -0.51
CA VAL A 9 2.27 3.69 -0.32
C VAL A 9 1.64 4.65 0.67
N TYR A 10 0.44 5.15 0.37
CA TYR A 10 -0.33 6.04 1.22
C TYR A 10 -1.48 5.27 1.84
N VAL A 11 -1.59 5.29 3.17
CA VAL A 11 -2.52 4.46 3.92
C VAL A 11 -3.39 5.33 4.82
N GLY A 12 -4.68 5.06 4.85
CA GLY A 12 -5.65 5.74 5.72
C GLY A 12 -6.87 6.24 4.97
N GLU A 13 -8.02 6.22 5.64
CA GLU A 13 -9.31 6.62 5.07
C GLU A 13 -9.50 8.14 5.03
N ASN A 14 -9.12 8.85 6.10
CA ASN A 14 -9.28 10.30 6.24
C ASN A 14 -7.94 11.05 6.10
N GLU A 15 -6.96 10.66 6.91
CA GLU A 15 -5.60 11.18 6.85
C GLU A 15 -4.68 10.11 6.28
N LYS A 16 -3.97 10.45 5.20
CA LYS A 16 -3.09 9.51 4.49
C LYS A 16 -1.68 9.61 5.03
N LYS A 17 -1.19 8.51 5.59
CA LYS A 17 0.20 8.36 6.04
C LYS A 17 1.04 7.66 4.99
N ARG A 18 2.25 8.16 4.78
CA ARG A 18 3.18 7.62 3.78
C ARG A 18 4.06 6.53 4.38
N PHE A 19 4.03 5.36 3.76
CA PHE A 19 4.89 4.21 4.01
C PHE A 19 5.82 3.97 2.83
N VAL A 20 6.95 3.32 3.09
CA VAL A 20 7.87 2.82 2.05
C VAL A 20 8.00 1.32 2.24
N VAL A 21 7.61 0.56 1.23
CA VAL A 21 7.62 -0.92 1.28
C VAL A 21 8.44 -1.50 0.14
N PRO A 22 9.01 -2.70 0.30
CA PRO A 22 9.65 -3.40 -0.81
C PRO A 22 8.66 -3.66 -1.95
N ILE A 23 9.10 -3.48 -3.19
CA ILE A 23 8.30 -3.80 -4.39
C ILE A 23 7.95 -5.29 -4.43
N SER A 24 8.75 -6.15 -3.79
CA SER A 24 8.47 -7.59 -3.65
C SER A 24 7.19 -7.88 -2.86
N TYR A 25 6.64 -6.92 -2.12
CA TYR A 25 5.36 -7.08 -1.44
C TYR A 25 4.20 -7.06 -2.44
N LEU A 26 4.32 -6.32 -3.55
CA LEU A 26 3.24 -6.15 -4.52
C LEU A 26 2.81 -7.46 -5.20
N SER A 27 3.69 -8.46 -5.23
CA SER A 27 3.41 -9.80 -5.76
C SER A 27 2.93 -10.80 -4.70
N LYS A 28 2.84 -10.40 -3.42
CA LYS A 28 2.33 -11.26 -2.35
C LYS A 28 0.81 -11.26 -2.39
N PRO A 29 0.14 -12.43 -2.32
CA PRO A 29 -1.33 -12.51 -2.40
C PRO A 29 -2.05 -11.58 -1.42
N LEU A 30 -1.56 -11.50 -0.18
CA LEU A 30 -2.13 -10.65 0.86
C LEU A 30 -2.05 -9.15 0.52
N PHE A 31 -1.02 -8.73 -0.22
CA PHE A 31 -0.90 -7.35 -0.68
C PHE A 31 -1.73 -7.11 -1.95
N GLN A 32 -1.87 -8.12 -2.82
CA GLN A 32 -2.75 -8.02 -3.99
C GLN A 32 -4.21 -7.82 -3.60
N GLU A 33 -4.68 -8.44 -2.52
CA GLU A 33 -6.02 -8.18 -1.97
C GLU A 33 -6.21 -6.70 -1.60
N LEU A 34 -5.21 -6.06 -0.99
CA LEU A 34 -5.24 -4.63 -0.70
C LEU A 34 -5.26 -3.78 -1.99
N LEU A 35 -4.50 -4.19 -3.01
CA LEU A 35 -4.47 -3.50 -4.30
C LEU A 35 -5.82 -3.59 -5.02
N THR A 36 -6.47 -4.75 -5.01
CA THR A 36 -7.81 -4.92 -5.58
C THR A 36 -8.83 -4.01 -4.89
N GLN A 37 -8.84 -3.96 -3.56
CA GLN A 37 -9.72 -3.05 -2.82
C GLN A 37 -9.43 -1.57 -3.15
N SER A 38 -8.16 -1.24 -3.38
CA SER A 38 -7.74 0.10 -3.76
C SER A 38 -8.24 0.47 -5.16
N GLU A 39 -8.13 -0.45 -6.11
CA GLU A 39 -8.63 -0.29 -7.48
C GLU A 39 -10.16 -0.16 -7.51
N GLU A 40 -10.88 -0.96 -6.72
CA GLU A 40 -12.34 -0.87 -6.61
C GLU A 40 -12.81 0.48 -6.07
N GLN A 41 -12.06 1.08 -5.14
CA GLN A 41 -12.45 2.36 -4.53
C GLN A 41 -11.97 3.59 -5.31
N PHE A 42 -10.76 3.56 -5.86
CA PHE A 42 -10.11 4.73 -6.48
C PHE A 42 -9.95 4.62 -7.99
N GLY A 43 -10.18 3.44 -8.59
CA GLY A 43 -9.84 3.17 -9.98
C GLY A 43 -8.36 3.45 -10.25
N PHE A 44 -8.08 4.17 -11.33
CA PHE A 44 -6.72 4.62 -11.69
C PHE A 44 -6.42 6.06 -11.26
N ASP A 45 -7.35 6.75 -10.60
CA ASP A 45 -7.18 8.15 -10.19
C ASP A 45 -6.50 8.22 -8.83
N HIS A 46 -5.17 8.37 -8.86
CA HIS A 46 -4.34 8.47 -7.67
C HIS A 46 -3.72 9.86 -7.57
N PRO A 47 -4.38 10.83 -6.91
CA PRO A 47 -3.95 12.23 -6.89
C PRO A 47 -2.58 12.44 -6.22
N MET A 48 -2.11 11.49 -5.42
CA MET A 48 -0.80 11.54 -4.77
C MET A 48 0.33 10.92 -5.60
N GLY A 49 0.05 10.49 -6.84
CA GLY A 49 1.03 9.91 -7.77
C GLY A 49 1.63 8.59 -7.30
N GLY A 50 0.96 7.89 -6.38
CA GLY A 50 1.42 6.63 -5.79
C GLY A 50 0.27 5.77 -5.29
N LEU A 51 0.58 4.55 -4.86
CA LEU A 51 -0.42 3.57 -4.39
C LEU A 51 -1.12 4.11 -3.14
N THR A 52 -2.45 4.15 -3.16
CA THR A 52 -3.27 4.52 -2.00
C THR A 52 -4.05 3.30 -1.55
N ILE A 53 -3.85 2.84 -0.31
CA ILE A 53 -4.54 1.68 0.25
C ILE A 53 -5.59 2.16 1.26
N PRO A 54 -6.88 1.88 1.04
CA PRO A 54 -7.95 2.32 1.92
C PRO A 54 -8.16 1.34 3.06
N CYS A 55 -7.17 1.29 3.95
CA CYS A 55 -7.29 0.55 5.19
C CYS A 55 -6.75 1.37 6.35
N LYS A 56 -7.08 0.95 7.57
CA LYS A 56 -6.51 1.54 8.78
C LYS A 56 -5.01 1.26 8.84
N GLU A 57 -4.29 2.18 9.47
CA GLU A 57 -2.83 2.08 9.59
C GLU A 57 -2.38 0.80 10.30
N ASP A 58 -3.06 0.42 11.37
CA ASP A 58 -2.77 -0.79 12.16
C ASP A 58 -2.91 -2.07 11.34
N VAL A 59 -3.96 -2.16 10.51
CA VAL A 59 -4.18 -3.27 9.58
C VAL A 59 -3.05 -3.36 8.55
N PHE A 60 -2.64 -2.23 7.98
CA PHE A 60 -1.53 -2.21 7.02
C PHE A 60 -0.21 -2.66 7.66
N VAL A 61 0.07 -2.22 8.88
CA VAL A 61 1.26 -2.61 9.64
C VAL A 61 1.25 -4.11 9.95
N ASP A 62 0.11 -4.67 10.37
CA ASP A 62 -0.03 -6.11 10.58
C ASP A 62 0.27 -6.91 9.30
N ILE A 63 -0.37 -6.54 8.20
CA ILE A 63 -0.19 -7.21 6.89
C ILE A 63 1.28 -7.13 6.47
N THR A 64 1.88 -5.95 6.47
CA THR A 64 3.27 -5.77 6.03
C THR A 64 4.29 -6.47 6.95
N SER A 65 3.97 -6.65 8.24
CA SER A 65 4.79 -7.43 9.16
C SER A 65 4.80 -8.92 8.80
N ARG A 66 3.68 -9.46 8.33
CA ARG A 66 3.53 -10.86 7.89
C ARG A 66 4.17 -11.14 6.54
N LEU A 67 4.40 -10.09 5.73
CA LEU A 67 5.08 -10.19 4.44
C LEU A 67 6.61 -10.13 4.54
N ARG A 68 7.13 -9.72 5.70
CA ARG A 68 8.56 -9.63 5.99
C ARG A 68 9.12 -11.05 6.17
N SER A 69 9.49 -11.65 5.04
CA SER A 69 10.18 -12.94 4.91
C SER A 69 11.57 -12.74 4.36
#